data_AF-A0A3B9YAV3-F1
#
_entry.id   AF-A0A3B9YAV3-F1
#
_cell.length_a   1.000
_cell.length_b   1.000
_cell.length_c   1.000
_cell.angle_alpha   90.00
_cell.angle_beta   90.00
_cell.angle_gamma   90.00
#
_symmetry.space_group_name_H-M   'P 1'
#
loop_
_entity.id
_entity.type
_entity.pdbx_description
1 polymer ?
#
loop_
_entity_poly.entity_id
_entity_poly.type
_entity_poly.pdbx_seq_one_letter_code
_entity_poly.pdbx_strand_id
1 'polypeptide(L)'
;MIEHSQQSAVETSILSITPAASEKVHELLKQENDPSLGLRIFVAGGGCSGLQYGMTIDETQDGDTIILQGDFNVLVDEMSLG
;
A
#
# COMPACT_ATOMS: atom_id res chain seq x y z
N MET A 1 5.82 -16.68 -36.48
CA MET A 1 4.91 -15.55 -36.19
C MET A 1 5.15 -15.17 -34.74
N ILE A 2 5.30 -13.88 -34.49
CA ILE A 2 6.13 -13.29 -33.43
C ILE A 2 5.31 -13.01 -32.16
N GLU A 3 5.92 -13.41 -31.04
CA GLU A 3 5.90 -12.97 -29.64
C GLU A 3 4.59 -12.66 -28.89
N HIS A 4 4.48 -13.35 -27.75
CA HIS A 4 3.52 -13.15 -26.67
C HIS A 4 3.68 -11.78 -26.02
N SER A 5 2.55 -11.09 -25.87
CA SER A 5 2.31 -10.03 -24.92
C SER A 5 2.65 -10.48 -23.49
N GLN A 6 3.47 -9.72 -22.75
CA GLN A 6 3.32 -9.65 -21.30
C GLN A 6 3.86 -8.32 -20.77
N GLN A 7 2.92 -7.47 -20.40
CA GLN A 7 3.14 -6.20 -19.71
C GLN A 7 3.50 -6.53 -18.27
N SER A 8 4.77 -6.36 -17.92
CA SER A 8 5.31 -6.66 -16.60
C SER A 8 5.01 -5.50 -15.64
N ALA A 9 3.80 -5.50 -15.05
CA ALA A 9 3.63 -4.88 -13.74
C ALA A 9 4.27 -5.84 -12.73
N VAL A 10 5.30 -5.36 -12.02
CA VAL A 10 5.90 -6.12 -10.92
C VAL A 10 4.87 -6.20 -9.79
N GLU A 11 4.05 -7.26 -9.79
CA GLU A 11 3.25 -7.67 -8.63
C GLU A 11 4.21 -8.19 -7.56
N THR A 12 4.84 -7.27 -6.82
CA THR A 12 5.55 -7.63 -5.60
C THR A 12 4.50 -7.92 -4.54
N SER A 13 4.02 -9.18 -4.50
CA SER A 13 3.03 -9.67 -3.55
C SER A 13 3.64 -9.84 -2.14
N ILE A 14 4.17 -8.76 -1.57
CA ILE A 14 4.67 -8.69 -0.19
C ILE A 14 3.56 -8.36 0.81
N LEU A 15 2.41 -7.90 0.33
CA LEU A 15 1.29 -7.47 1.14
C LEU A 15 -0.03 -7.96 0.52
N SER A 16 -0.84 -8.64 1.33
CA SER A 16 -2.18 -9.06 0.94
C SER A 16 -3.20 -8.35 1.84
N ILE A 17 -4.18 -7.69 1.22
CA ILE A 17 -5.24 -6.97 1.92
C ILE A 17 -6.52 -7.80 1.84
N THR A 18 -7.23 -7.92 2.96
CA THR A 18 -8.51 -8.61 2.99
C THR A 18 -9.61 -7.76 2.34
N PRO A 19 -10.64 -8.37 1.75
CA PRO A 19 -11.72 -7.63 1.11
C PRO A 19 -12.40 -6.63 2.07
N ALA A 20 -12.62 -7.02 3.33
CA ALA A 20 -13.20 -6.12 4.33
C ALA A 20 -12.32 -4.89 4.63
N ALA A 21 -10.99 -5.05 4.65
CA ALA A 21 -10.08 -3.92 4.84
C ALA A 21 -10.05 -3.00 3.63
N SER A 22 -10.05 -3.57 2.41
CA SER A 22 -10.16 -2.82 1.15
C SER A 22 -11.42 -1.97 1.12
N GLU A 23 -12.58 -2.53 1.46
CA GLU A 23 -13.83 -1.77 1.53
C GLU A 23 -13.74 -0.62 2.54
N LYS A 24 -13.15 -0.88 3.71
CA LYS A 24 -13.07 0.15 4.75
C LYS A 24 -12.15 1.30 4.35
N VAL A 25 -11.01 1.00 3.74
CA VAL A 25 -10.06 2.00 3.22
C VAL A 25 -10.71 2.80 2.10
N HIS A 26 -11.43 2.14 1.20
CA HIS A 26 -12.16 2.80 0.13
C HIS A 26 -13.24 3.75 0.65
N GLU A 27 -13.98 3.35 1.68
CA GLU A 27 -14.94 4.23 2.35
C GLU A 27 -14.27 5.48 2.93
N LEU A 28 -13.12 5.30 3.60
CA LEU A 28 -12.37 6.41 4.20
C LEU A 28 -11.82 7.37 3.13
N LEU A 29 -11.21 6.85 2.07
CA LEU A 29 -10.70 7.67 0.97
C LEU A 29 -11.82 8.42 0.23
N LYS A 30 -12.98 7.80 0.05
CA LYS A 30 -14.17 8.46 -0.51
C LYS A 30 -14.69 9.60 0.36
N GLN A 31 -14.58 9.46 1.69
CA GLN A 31 -14.98 10.51 2.63
C GLN A 31 -14.04 11.72 2.55
N GLU A 32 -12.74 11.47 2.42
CA GLU A 32 -11.75 12.54 2.25
C GLU A 32 -11.86 13.23 0.87
N ASN A 33 -12.32 12.50 -0.16
CA ASN A 33 -12.47 12.99 -1.54
C ASN A 33 -11.17 13.52 -2.16
N ASP A 34 -10.02 13.07 -1.66
CA ASP A 34 -8.70 13.50 -2.13
C ASP A 34 -7.96 12.34 -2.80
N PRO A 35 -7.62 12.45 -4.10
CA PRO A 35 -6.95 11.40 -4.85
C PRO A 35 -5.46 11.27 -4.53
N SER A 36 -4.89 12.19 -3.75
CA SER A 36 -3.48 12.17 -3.32
C SER A 36 -3.29 11.28 -2.09
N LEU A 37 -4.38 10.97 -1.38
CA LEU A 37 -4.38 10.12 -0.21
C LEU A 37 -4.33 8.63 -0.57
N GLY A 38 -3.52 7.90 0.17
CA GLY A 38 -3.39 6.45 0.09
C GLY A 38 -3.27 5.82 1.47
N LEU A 39 -3.39 4.50 1.52
CA LEU A 39 -3.17 3.74 2.75
C LEU A 39 -1.67 3.56 2.97
N ARG A 40 -1.09 4.32 3.89
CA ARG A 40 0.32 4.16 4.28
C ARG A 40 0.49 3.08 5.33
N ILE A 41 1.35 2.11 5.02
CA ILE A 41 1.83 1.08 5.93
C ILE A 41 3.24 1.46 6.38
N PHE A 42 3.44 1.52 7.69
CA PHE A 42 4.72 1.88 8.29
C PHE A 42 5.04 0.95 9.45
N VAL A 43 6.32 0.76 9.75
CA VAL A 43 6.73 0.10 10.98
C VAL A 43 6.58 1.09 12.13
N ALA A 44 5.59 0.87 12.99
CA ALA A 44 5.33 1.70 14.18
C ALA A 44 6.43 1.54 15.24
N GLY A 45 7.26 0.51 15.14
CA GLY A 45 8.44 0.28 15.98
C GLY A 45 8.70 -1.20 16.25
N GLY A 46 9.78 -1.52 16.96
CA GLY A 46 10.13 -2.88 17.36
C GLY A 46 10.33 -2.98 18.87
N GLY A 47 9.55 -3.84 19.53
CA GLY A 47 9.73 -4.19 20.94
C GLY A 47 10.56 -5.47 21.11
N CYS A 48 10.81 -5.86 22.37
CA CYS A 48 11.54 -7.10 22.70
C CYS A 48 10.88 -8.39 22.15
N SER A 49 9.67 -8.29 21.60
CA SER A 49 8.86 -9.39 21.08
C SER A 49 8.53 -9.29 19.58
N GLY A 50 9.07 -8.30 18.85
CA GLY A 50 8.89 -8.19 17.39
C GLY A 50 8.55 -6.80 16.87
N LEU A 51 8.38 -6.73 15.53
CA LEU A 51 8.01 -5.52 14.79
C LEU A 51 6.50 -5.28 14.89
N GLN A 52 6.11 -4.04 15.18
CA GLN A 52 4.73 -3.58 15.11
C GLN A 52 4.54 -2.76 13.84
N TYR A 53 3.47 -3.04 13.12
CA TYR A 53 3.10 -2.33 11.90
C TYR A 53 1.89 -1.42 12.19
N GLY A 54 1.94 -0.22 11.66
CA GLY A 54 0.85 0.75 11.67
C GLY A 54 0.31 0.96 10.26
N MET A 55 -0.95 1.40 10.20
CA MET A 55 -1.61 1.80 8.97
C MET A 55 -2.29 3.16 9.18
N THR A 56 -2.10 4.08 8.25
CA THR A 56 -2.73 5.41 8.27
C THR A 56 -3.16 5.80 6.87
N ILE A 57 -4.08 6.75 6.75
CA ILE A 57 -4.38 7.41 5.48
C ILE A 57 -3.51 8.66 5.42
N ASP A 58 -2.67 8.76 4.40
CA ASP A 58 -1.72 9.86 4.24
C ASP A 58 -1.45 10.14 2.76
N GLU A 59 -0.86 11.28 2.46
CA GLU A 59 -0.43 11.60 1.11
C GLU A 59 0.83 10.83 0.73
N THR A 60 1.05 10.66 -0.58
CA THR A 60 2.26 10.00 -1.09
C THR A 60 3.49 10.86 -0.81
N GLN A 61 4.51 10.31 -0.16
CA GLN A 61 5.76 11.01 0.13
C GLN A 61 6.91 10.51 -0.74
N ASP A 62 7.96 11.32 -0.84
CA ASP A 62 9.15 10.98 -1.62
C ASP A 62 9.89 9.80 -0.93
N GLY A 63 10.08 8.71 -1.67
CA GLY A 63 10.64 7.45 -1.14
C GLY A 63 9.60 6.40 -0.73
N ASP A 64 8.30 6.71 -0.75
CA ASP A 64 7.28 5.68 -0.56
C ASP A 64 7.19 4.75 -1.79
N THR A 65 7.12 3.45 -1.52
CA THR A 65 6.75 2.47 -2.55
C THR A 65 5.23 2.45 -2.70
N ILE A 66 4.75 2.88 -3.87
CA ILE A 66 3.33 2.90 -4.19
C ILE A 66 2.92 1.56 -4.80
N ILE A 67 2.00 0.86 -4.12
CA ILE A 67 1.42 -0.39 -4.57
C ILE A 67 -0.06 -0.14 -4.88
N LEU A 68 -0.47 -0.34 -6.13
CA LEU A 68 -1.87 -0.25 -6.51
C LEU A 68 -2.62 -1.50 -6.00
N GLN A 69 -3.61 -1.30 -5.15
CA GLN A 69 -4.49 -2.36 -4.64
C GLN A 69 -5.93 -2.05 -5.03
N GLY A 70 -6.37 -2.64 -6.14
CA GLY A 70 -7.71 -2.41 -6.68
C GLY A 70 -7.91 -0.94 -7.08
N ASP A 71 -8.70 -0.22 -6.29
CA ASP A 71 -9.11 1.17 -6.53
C ASP A 71 -8.35 2.21 -5.67
N PHE A 72 -7.42 1.78 -4.82
CA PHE A 72 -6.64 2.68 -3.97
C PHE A 72 -5.15 2.38 -3.98
N ASN A 73 -4.36 3.39 -3.60
CA ASN A 73 -2.91 3.28 -3.49
C ASN A 73 -2.52 2.89 -2.06
N VAL A 74 -1.62 1.93 -1.94
CA VAL A 74 -0.95 1.58 -0.68
C VAL A 74 0.45 2.16 -0.73
N LEU A 75 0.81 2.93 0.28
CA LEU A 75 2.11 3.57 0.42
C LEU A 75 2.93 2.75 1.41
N VAL A 76 4.10 2.26 1.03
CA VAL A 76 4.98 1.49 1.92
C VAL A 76 6.27 2.26 2.09
N ASP A 77 6.57 2.58 3.35
CA ASP A 77 7.79 3.32 3.70
C ASP A 77 9.05 2.49 3.35
N GLU A 78 10.08 3.14 2.81
CA GLU A 78 11.36 2.49 2.42
C GLU A 78 12.01 1.72 3.59
N MET A 79 11.86 2.18 4.85
CA MET A 79 12.37 1.45 6.02
C MET A 79 11.64 0.13 6.28
N SER A 80 10.45 -0.07 5.73
CA SER A 80 9.68 -1.33 5.87
C SER A 80 10.12 -2.41 4.88
N LEU A 81 10.90 -2.05 3.86
CA LEU A 81 11.43 -2.96 2.83
C LEU A 81 12.86 -3.45 3.11
N GLY A 82 13.47 -2.97 4.21
CA GLY A 82 14.86 -3.25 4.62
C GLY A 82 15.01 -4.42 5.60
#